data_AF-A0A923J0M3-F1
#
_entry.id   AF-A0A923J0M3-F1
#
_cell.length_a   1.000
_cell.length_b   1.000
_cell.length_c   1.000
_cell.angle_alpha   90.00
_cell.angle_beta   90.00
_cell.angle_gamma   90.00
#
_symmetry.space_group_name_H-M   'P 1'
#
loop_
_entity.id
_entity.type
_entity.pdbx_description
1 polymer ?
#
loop_
_entity_poly.entity_id
_entity_poly.type
_entity_poly.pdbx_seq_one_letter_code
_entity_poly.pdbx_strand_id
1 'polypeptide(L)'
;MEEKQRVIQEYVPGKQVTLAHVIAHPDGNVYRKLGLSEDYREAIGILTITPSEAAIIAGDVARKAANIEIGFIDRFSGSLVIVGDVSSVEEALKEVLNVLTNILSFTPTKVTKS
;
A
#
# COMPACT_ATOMS: atom_id res chain seq x y z
N MET A 1 3.10 21.09 41.97
CA MET A 1 2.86 20.58 40.60
C MET A 1 4.20 20.59 39.91
N GLU A 2 4.70 19.46 39.40
CA GLU A 2 5.91 19.46 38.59
C GLU A 2 5.63 20.19 37.27
N GLU A 3 6.57 21.05 36.86
CA GLU A 3 6.49 21.73 35.57
C GLU A 3 6.70 20.73 34.42
N LYS A 4 5.86 20.79 33.39
CA LYS A 4 6.00 19.93 32.21
C LYS A 4 7.28 20.30 31.46
N GLN A 5 8.19 19.33 31.32
CA GLN A 5 9.37 19.46 30.47
C GLN A 5 8.94 19.73 29.03
N ARG A 6 9.47 20.81 28.43
CA ARG A 6 9.25 21.14 27.02
C ARG A 6 10.48 20.74 26.23
N VAL A 7 10.27 20.05 25.11
CA VAL A 7 11.31 19.64 24.17
C VAL A 7 10.89 20.10 22.78
N ILE A 8 11.84 20.62 21.99
CA ILE A 8 11.63 20.87 20.56
C ILE A 8 11.92 19.57 19.84
N GLN A 9 10.95 19.08 19.08
CA GLN A 9 11.08 17.88 18.27
C GLN A 9 10.81 18.22 16.81
N GLU A 10 11.82 17.99 15.97
CA GLU A 10 11.67 18.07 14.52
C GLU A 10 11.20 16.72 13.99
N TYR A 11 10.14 16.74 13.18
CA TYR A 11 9.56 15.55 12.59
C TYR A 11 9.90 15.48 11.11
N VAL A 12 10.43 14.33 10.70
CA VAL A 12 10.65 13.99 9.30
C VAL A 12 9.97 12.64 9.02
N PRO A 13 9.38 12.44 7.83
CA PRO A 13 8.80 11.15 7.49
C PRO A 13 9.90 10.11 7.36
N GLY A 14 9.72 8.96 8.02
CA GLY A 14 10.55 7.79 7.78
C GLY A 14 10.31 7.19 6.38
N LYS A 15 11.19 6.28 5.96
CA LYS A 15 11.04 5.50 4.72
C LYS A 15 10.66 4.07 5.07
N GLN A 16 9.37 3.74 5.01
CA GLN A 16 8.85 2.46 5.46
C GLN A 16 7.62 2.03 4.64
N VAL A 17 7.55 0.75 4.31
CA VAL A 17 6.30 0.11 3.91
C VAL A 17 5.74 -0.59 5.14
N THR A 18 4.64 -0.06 5.66
CA THR A 18 4.06 -0.51 6.94
C THR A 18 3.13 -1.70 6.74
N LEU A 19 2.39 -1.71 5.63
CA LEU A 19 1.44 -2.76 5.27
C LEU A 19 1.62 -3.14 3.80
N ALA A 20 1.59 -4.45 3.52
CA ALA A 20 1.43 -5.03 2.20
C ALA A 20 0.52 -6.26 2.36
N HIS A 21 -0.77 -6.12 2.03
CA HIS A 21 -1.78 -7.12 2.34
C HIS A 21 -2.63 -7.49 1.13
N VAL A 22 -2.89 -8.77 0.95
CA VAL A 22 -3.81 -9.31 -0.07
C VAL A 22 -5.09 -9.76 0.61
N ILE A 23 -6.25 -9.30 0.14
CA ILE A 23 -7.56 -9.86 0.45
C ILE A 23 -7.97 -10.69 -0.77
N ALA A 24 -7.93 -12.02 -0.65
CA ALA A 24 -8.13 -12.90 -1.81
C ALA A 24 -9.58 -12.90 -2.31
N HIS A 25 -10.55 -12.86 -1.38
CA HIS A 25 -11.98 -12.89 -1.67
C HIS A 25 -12.70 -11.84 -0.79
N PRO A 26 -12.64 -10.55 -1.18
CA PRO A 26 -13.24 -9.48 -0.40
C PRO A 26 -14.77 -9.59 -0.39
N ASP A 27 -15.39 -9.21 0.73
CA ASP A 27 -16.84 -9.04 0.81
C ASP A 27 -17.28 -7.91 -0.14
N GLY A 28 -18.39 -8.10 -0.87
CA GLY A 28 -18.88 -7.10 -1.82
C GLY A 28 -19.16 -5.73 -1.17
N ASN A 29 -19.53 -5.70 0.11
CA ASN A 29 -19.70 -4.46 0.86
C ASN A 29 -18.37 -3.72 1.07
N VAL A 30 -17.25 -4.44 1.21
CA VAL A 30 -15.92 -3.83 1.29
C VAL A 30 -15.57 -3.17 -0.05
N TYR A 31 -15.80 -3.87 -1.15
CA TYR A 31 -15.59 -3.33 -2.51
C TYR A 31 -16.35 -2.02 -2.74
N ARG A 32 -17.65 -2.02 -2.45
CA ARG A 32 -18.52 -0.84 -2.56
C ARG A 32 -18.04 0.32 -1.69
N LYS A 33 -17.67 0.04 -0.44
CA LYS A 33 -17.20 1.08 0.50
C LYS A 33 -15.86 1.67 0.11
N LEU A 34 -15.03 0.92 -0.62
CA LEU A 34 -13.78 1.42 -1.19
C LEU A 34 -13.98 2.20 -2.50
N GLY A 35 -15.22 2.29 -3.01
CA GLY A 35 -15.52 2.98 -4.28
C GLY A 35 -15.02 2.22 -5.52
N LEU A 36 -14.79 0.91 -5.38
CA LEU A 36 -14.34 0.04 -6.48
C LEU A 36 -15.55 -0.47 -7.28
N SER A 37 -15.35 -0.76 -8.57
CA SER A 37 -16.43 -1.30 -9.42
C SER A 37 -16.87 -2.68 -8.94
N GLU A 38 -18.18 -2.89 -8.77
CA GLU A 38 -18.74 -4.18 -8.33
C GLU A 38 -18.67 -5.28 -9.40
N ASP A 39 -18.37 -4.91 -10.64
CA ASP A 39 -18.28 -5.85 -11.77
C ASP A 39 -17.09 -6.80 -11.60
N TYR A 40 -16.10 -6.43 -10.78
CA TYR A 40 -14.87 -7.15 -10.54
C TYR A 40 -14.78 -7.56 -9.07
N ARG A 41 -15.29 -8.75 -8.71
CA ARG A 41 -15.09 -9.34 -7.37
C ARG A 41 -13.71 -10.00 -7.27
N GLU A 42 -12.69 -9.26 -7.65
CA GLU A 42 -11.32 -9.72 -7.70
C GLU A 42 -10.59 -9.45 -6.37
N ALA A 43 -9.38 -9.98 -6.23
CA ALA A 43 -8.58 -9.76 -5.03
C ALA A 43 -8.21 -8.28 -4.87
N ILE A 44 -7.96 -7.85 -3.63
CA ILE A 44 -7.51 -6.49 -3.31
C ILE A 44 -6.10 -6.55 -2.74
N GLY A 45 -5.20 -5.74 -3.28
CA GLY A 45 -3.91 -5.44 -2.66
C GLY A 45 -3.97 -4.10 -1.95
N ILE A 46 -3.50 -4.04 -0.70
CA ILE A 46 -3.48 -2.83 0.12
C ILE A 46 -2.05 -2.56 0.59
N LEU A 47 -1.57 -1.34 0.35
CA LEU A 47 -0.27 -0.85 0.78
C LEU A 47 -0.44 0.41 1.65
N THR A 48 0.40 0.52 2.68
CA THR A 48 0.57 1.74 3.47
C THR A 48 2.04 2.11 3.48
N ILE A 49 2.37 3.28 2.93
CA ILE A 49 3.74 3.69 2.64
C ILE A 49 4.03 5.06 3.24
N THR A 50 5.19 5.21 3.86
CA THR A 50 5.73 6.48 4.32
C THR A 50 7.11 6.68 3.66
N PRO A 51 7.43 7.85 3.09
CA PRO A 51 6.57 9.02 2.89
C PRO A 51 5.45 8.75 1.88
N SER A 52 4.37 9.53 1.95
CA SER A 52 3.13 9.26 1.22
C SER A 52 3.26 9.40 -0.30
N GLU A 53 4.18 10.23 -0.78
CA GLU A 53 4.47 10.41 -2.20
C GLU A 53 4.99 9.14 -2.86
N ALA A 54 5.60 8.22 -2.09
CA ALA A 54 6.06 6.94 -2.60
C ALA A 54 4.91 6.01 -3.03
N ALA A 55 3.66 6.31 -2.67
CA ALA A 55 2.49 5.60 -3.21
C ALA A 55 2.36 5.75 -4.73
N ILE A 56 2.85 6.86 -5.31
CA ILE A 56 2.87 7.09 -6.75
C ILE A 56 3.84 6.13 -7.43
N ILE A 57 5.03 5.96 -6.84
CA ILE A 57 6.06 5.03 -7.31
C ILE A 57 5.55 3.58 -7.21
N ALA A 58 4.96 3.23 -6.07
CA ALA A 58 4.37 1.91 -5.86
C ALA A 58 3.26 1.60 -6.88
N GLY A 59 2.41 2.57 -7.22
CA GLY A 59 1.35 2.39 -8.22
C GLY A 59 1.90 2.11 -9.62
N ASP A 60 2.94 2.84 -10.03
CA ASP A 60 3.61 2.63 -11.33
C ASP A 60 4.29 1.26 -11.40
N VAL A 61 5.00 0.86 -10.34
CA VAL A 61 5.66 -0.45 -10.25
C VAL A 61 4.63 -1.58 -10.27
N ALA A 62 3.57 -1.49 -9.46
CA ALA A 62 2.53 -2.51 -9.39
C ALA A 62 1.88 -2.80 -10.75
N ARG A 63 1.55 -1.74 -11.51
CA ARG A 63 0.93 -1.85 -12.83
C ARG A 63 1.86 -2.47 -13.88
N LYS A 64 3.18 -2.29 -13.75
CA LYS A 64 4.18 -2.88 -14.65
C LYS A 64 4.51 -4.32 -14.29
N ALA A 65 4.32 -4.71 -13.03
CA ALA A 65 4.67 -6.03 -12.54
C ALA A 65 3.66 -7.12 -12.93
N ALA A 66 2.36 -6.80 -12.93
CA ALA A 66 1.31 -7.78 -13.17
C ALA A 66 0.05 -7.18 -13.82
N ASN A 67 -0.86 -8.03 -14.27
CA ASN A 67 -2.15 -7.62 -14.82
C ASN A 67 -3.11 -7.20 -13.71
N ILE A 68 -2.94 -5.97 -13.22
CA ILE A 68 -3.76 -5.36 -12.17
C ILE A 68 -4.35 -4.03 -12.64
N GLU A 69 -5.41 -3.60 -11.96
CA GLU A 69 -5.94 -2.24 -12.04
C GLU A 69 -5.65 -1.47 -10.75
N ILE A 70 -5.50 -0.15 -10.89
CA ILE A 70 -5.33 0.72 -9.73
C ILE A 70 -6.72 1.12 -9.25
N GLY A 71 -7.09 0.67 -8.06
CA GLY A 71 -8.31 1.12 -7.39
C GLY A 71 -8.19 2.58 -6.98
N PHE A 72 -7.15 2.93 -6.22
CA PHE A 72 -6.77 4.33 -5.99
C PHE A 72 -5.32 4.47 -5.53
N ILE A 73 -4.76 5.66 -5.77
CA ILE A 73 -3.49 6.14 -5.20
C ILE A 73 -3.80 7.36 -4.33
N ASP A 74 -3.48 7.30 -3.05
CA ASP A 74 -3.57 8.44 -2.14
C ASP A 74 -2.18 8.91 -1.71
N ARG A 75 -1.72 9.99 -2.35
CA ARG A 75 -0.42 10.63 -2.07
C ARG A 75 -0.39 11.49 -0.80
N PHE A 76 -1.53 11.65 -0.10
CA PHE A 76 -1.61 12.39 1.16
C PHE A 76 -1.46 11.45 2.35
N SER A 77 -2.10 10.28 2.29
CA SER A 77 -1.99 9.26 3.35
C SER A 77 -0.90 8.22 3.09
N GLY A 78 -0.48 8.05 1.83
CA GLY A 78 0.45 7.00 1.42
C GLY A 78 -0.21 5.65 1.19
N SER A 79 -1.54 5.63 1.04
CA SER A 79 -2.30 4.43 0.73
C SER A 79 -2.35 4.14 -0.76
N LEU A 80 -2.18 2.87 -1.12
CA LEU A 80 -2.39 2.36 -2.47
C LEU A 80 -3.29 1.12 -2.39
N VAL A 81 -4.33 1.11 -3.21
CA VAL A 81 -5.21 -0.04 -3.40
C VAL A 81 -5.16 -0.46 -4.87
N ILE A 82 -4.86 -1.74 -5.09
CA ILE A 82 -4.85 -2.38 -6.40
C ILE A 82 -5.83 -3.54 -6.43
N VAL A 83 -6.33 -3.89 -7.60
CA VAL A 83 -7.27 -4.99 -7.81
C VAL A 83 -6.83 -5.87 -8.98
N GLY A 84 -7.17 -7.15 -8.92
CA GLY A 84 -6.80 -8.14 -9.94
C GLY A 84 -6.95 -9.56 -9.41
N ASP A 85 -6.60 -10.56 -10.21
CA ASP A 85 -6.54 -11.93 -9.70
C ASP A 85 -5.52 -12.06 -8.54
N VAL A 86 -5.75 -13.04 -7.66
CA VAL A 86 -4.96 -13.21 -6.43
C VAL A 86 -3.46 -13.31 -6.72
N SER A 87 -3.07 -13.98 -7.81
CA SER A 87 -1.66 -14.17 -8.17
C SER A 87 -1.05 -12.87 -8.70
N SER A 88 -1.76 -12.14 -9.57
CA SER A 88 -1.31 -10.84 -10.07
C SER A 88 -1.15 -9.80 -8.95
N VAL A 89 -2.10 -9.74 -8.02
CA VAL A 89 -2.03 -8.83 -6.87
C VAL A 89 -0.84 -9.19 -5.97
N GLU A 90 -0.64 -10.47 -5.67
CA GLU A 90 0.49 -10.90 -4.83
C GLU A 90 1.84 -10.59 -5.49
N GLU A 91 1.97 -10.82 -6.79
CA GLU A 91 3.18 -10.52 -7.55
C GLU A 91 3.46 -9.01 -7.59
N ALA A 92 2.43 -8.20 -7.83
CA ALA A 92 2.54 -6.74 -7.79
C ALA A 92 3.03 -6.24 -6.41
N LEU A 93 2.50 -6.78 -5.30
CA LEU A 93 2.95 -6.40 -3.97
C LEU A 93 4.42 -6.81 -3.70
N LYS A 94 4.83 -7.99 -4.16
CA LYS A 94 6.23 -8.45 -4.02
C LYS A 94 7.19 -7.53 -4.77
N GLU A 95 6.85 -7.15 -5.99
CA GLU A 95 7.71 -6.29 -6.79
C GLU A 95 7.75 -4.85 -6.25
N VAL A 96 6.63 -4.32 -5.75
CA VAL A 96 6.62 -3.04 -5.03
C VAL A 96 7.56 -3.08 -3.82
N LEU A 97 7.47 -4.12 -2.99
CA LEU A 97 8.36 -4.28 -1.83
C LEU A 97 9.82 -4.41 -2.27
N ASN A 98 10.11 -5.15 -3.34
CA ASN A 98 11.44 -5.28 -3.89
C ASN A 98 12.02 -3.91 -4.29
N VAL A 99 11.29 -3.13 -5.09
CA VAL A 99 11.74 -1.79 -5.51
C VAL A 99 11.92 -0.85 -4.31
N LEU A 100 10.90 -0.74 -3.44
CA LEU A 100 10.96 0.20 -2.32
C LEU A 100 12.06 -0.17 -1.32
N THR A 101 12.25 -1.46 -1.02
CA THR A 101 13.23 -1.90 -0.03
C THR A 101 14.64 -2.07 -0.60
N ASN A 102 14.81 -2.75 -1.73
CA ASN A 102 16.14 -3.08 -2.24
C ASN A 102 16.74 -1.95 -3.08
N ILE A 103 15.93 -1.15 -3.76
CA ILE A 103 16.41 -0.01 -4.58
C ILE A 103 16.34 1.29 -3.77
N LEU A 104 15.20 1.57 -3.14
CA LEU A 104 15.00 2.82 -2.41
C LEU A 104 15.28 2.72 -0.91
N SER A 105 15.70 1.58 -0.38
CA SER A 105 16.09 1.41 1.03
C SER A 105 14.99 1.77 2.04
N PHE A 106 13.74 1.43 1.75
CA PHE A 106 12.63 1.51 2.70
C PHE A 106 12.70 0.34 3.69
N THR A 107 12.36 0.59 4.95
CA THR A 107 12.12 -0.47 5.93
C THR A 107 10.95 -1.35 5.44
N PRO A 108 11.16 -2.67 5.25
CA PRO A 108 10.15 -3.56 4.68
C PRO A 108 9.12 -4.01 5.71
N THR A 109 7.99 -4.48 5.18
CA THR A 109 7.08 -5.43 5.85
C THR A 109 7.05 -6.74 5.05
N LYS A 110 6.27 -7.72 5.49
CA LYS A 110 6.00 -8.95 4.74
C LYS A 110 4.67 -8.85 4.02
N VAL A 111 4.55 -9.50 2.87
CA VAL A 111 3.23 -9.71 2.26
C VAL A 111 2.42 -10.60 3.19
N THR A 112 1.24 -10.13 3.54
CA THR A 112 0.26 -10.86 4.35
C THR A 112 -0.99 -11.12 3.53
N LYS A 113 -1.81 -12.11 3.91
CA LYS A 113 -2.98 -12.53 3.13
C LYS A 113 -4.16 -12.86 4.04
N SER A 114 -5.38 -12.54 3.60
CA SER A 114 -6.66 -12.97 4.17
C SER A 114 -7.63 -13.50 3.11
#